data_AF-A0A9Q0EVD0-F1
#
_entry.id   AF-A0A9Q0EVD0-F1
#
_cell.length_a   1.000
_cell.length_b   1.000
_cell.length_c   1.000
_cell.angle_alpha   90.00
_cell.angle_beta   90.00
_cell.angle_gamma   90.00
#
_symmetry.space_group_name_H-M   'P 1'
#
loop_
_entity.id
_entity.type
_entity.pdbx_description
1 polymer ?
#
loop_
_entity_poly.entity_id
_entity_poly.type
_entity_poly.pdbx_seq_one_letter_code
_entity_poly.pdbx_strand_id
1 'polypeptide(L)' 'MDALKSAGRAIIRSPSIAKQSWGVGRHRKLPENWTDTRETLVEGMVFQLKYLGVTLVEQPKGEELSAAAVKRIVAT' A
#
# COMPACT_ATOMS: atom_id res chain seq x y z
N MET A 1 -33.71 -14.73 48.71
CA MET A 1 -33.49 -13.75 47.63
C MET A 1 -32.11 -13.14 47.82
N ASP A 2 -31.44 -12.71 46.74
CA ASP A 2 -30.10 -12.07 46.68
C ASP A 2 -28.84 -12.94 46.48
N ALA A 3 -28.91 -13.92 45.57
CA ALA A 3 -27.72 -14.43 44.87
C ALA A 3 -27.90 -14.46 43.33
N LEU A 4 -28.94 -13.79 42.80
CA LEU A 4 -29.33 -13.85 41.39
C LEU A 4 -29.12 -12.52 40.62
N LYS A 5 -28.38 -11.56 41.19
CA LYS A 5 -28.15 -10.24 40.56
C LYS A 5 -26.70 -9.90 40.23
N SER A 6 -25.76 -10.82 40.41
CA SER A 6 -24.34 -10.61 40.06
C SER A 6 -23.81 -11.58 39.00
N ALA A 7 -24.68 -12.05 38.10
CA ALA A 7 -24.24 -12.54 36.80
C ALA A 7 -24.01 -11.32 35.90
N GLY A 8 -22.97 -10.54 36.22
CA GLY A 8 -22.50 -9.46 35.39
C GLY A 8 -22.27 -9.99 33.98
N ARG A 9 -23.03 -9.43 33.02
CA ARG A 9 -22.90 -9.65 31.59
C ARG A 9 -21.49 -9.29 31.14
N ALA A 10 -20.54 -10.19 31.35
CA ALA A 10 -19.35 -10.27 30.52
C ALA A 10 -19.85 -10.72 29.14
N ILE A 11 -20.16 -9.72 28.31
CA ILE A 11 -20.38 -9.93 26.89
C ILE A 11 -19.04 -10.42 26.33
N ILE A 12 -18.80 -11.73 26.42
CA ILE A 12 -17.89 -12.43 25.53
C ILE A 12 -18.59 -12.39 24.17
N ARG A 13 -18.47 -11.26 23.48
CA ARG A 13 -18.65 -11.22 22.03
C ARG A 13 -17.56 -12.14 21.51
N SER A 14 -17.93 -13.37 21.16
CA SER A 14 -17.11 -14.25 20.35
C SER A 14 -16.49 -13.42 19.22
N PRO A 15 -15.17 -13.57 18.93
CA PRO A 15 -14.60 -12.90 17.77
C PRO A 15 -15.44 -13.34 16.57
N SER A 16 -16.19 -12.41 16.00
CA SER A 16 -17.02 -12.65 14.84
C SER A 16 -16.07 -13.00 13.70
N ILE A 17 -15.93 -14.30 13.43
CA ILE A 17 -15.26 -14.84 12.24
C ILE A 17 -16.05 -14.50 10.96
N ALA A 18 -17.21 -13.86 11.10
CA ALA A 18 -18.00 -13.32 10.01
C ALA A 18 -17.67 -11.82 9.82
N LYS A 19 -17.20 -11.48 8.62
CA LYS A 19 -16.88 -10.16 8.06
C LYS A 19 -15.50 -9.57 8.36
N GLN A 20 -14.47 -10.23 7.86
CA GLN A 20 -13.43 -9.48 7.13
C GLN A 20 -13.23 -10.04 5.71
N SER A 21 -14.34 -10.28 4.99
CA SER A 21 -14.34 -10.64 3.57
C SER A 21 -14.58 -9.42 2.65
N TRP A 22 -14.13 -8.22 3.05
CA TRP A 22 -14.26 -6.99 2.26
C TRP A 22 -12.91 -6.28 2.12
N GLY A 23 -12.06 -6.85 1.27
CA GLY A 23 -10.79 -6.25 0.92
C GLY A 23 -9.93 -7.09 -0.01
N VAL A 24 -10.52 -7.68 -1.05
CA VAL A 24 -9.76 -7.97 -2.26
C VAL A 24 -9.11 -6.64 -2.68
N GLY A 25 -7.79 -6.53 -2.53
CA GLY A 25 -7.03 -5.35 -2.97
C GLY A 25 -6.89 -4.20 -1.97
N ARG A 26 -6.83 -4.42 -0.65
CA ARG A 26 -6.26 -3.38 0.22
C ARG A 26 -4.75 -3.32 -0.02
N HIS A 27 -4.31 -2.29 -0.74
CA HIS A 27 -2.91 -1.89 -0.81
C HIS A 27 -2.40 -1.80 0.63
N ARG A 28 -1.55 -2.75 1.03
CA ARG A 28 -0.90 -2.71 2.33
C ARG A 28 -0.05 -1.43 2.31
N LYS A 29 -0.31 -0.50 3.24
CA LYS A 29 0.52 0.70 3.36
C LYS A 29 1.96 0.24 3.46
N LEU A 30 2.80 0.78 2.58
CA LEU A 30 4.23 0.52 2.68
C LEU A 30 4.73 1.08 4.01
N PRO A 31 5.72 0.43 4.62
CA PRO A 31 6.42 1.00 5.75
C PRO A 31 6.88 2.42 5.42
N GLU A 32 6.85 3.30 6.41
CA GLU A 32 7.27 4.70 6.27
C GLU A 32 8.72 4.81 5.79
N ASN A 33 9.53 3.80 6.11
CA ASN A 33 10.87 3.59 5.59
C ASN A 33 10.91 2.29 4.76
N TRP A 34 10.63 2.42 3.46
CA TRP A 34 10.61 1.31 2.51
C TRP A 34 12.00 0.95 1.95
N THR A 35 12.99 1.84 2.12
CA THR A 35 14.36 1.61 1.65
C THR A 35 15.10 0.54 2.43
N ASP A 36 14.67 0.27 3.68
CA ASP A 36 15.31 -0.71 4.56
C ASP A 36 14.65 -2.10 4.51
N THR A 37 13.46 -2.23 3.90
CA THR A 37 12.79 -3.53 3.73
C THR A 37 13.27 -4.25 2.48
N ARG A 38 14.53 -4.70 2.49
CA ARG A 38 15.15 -5.49 1.41
C ARG A 38 14.28 -6.67 0.96
N GLU A 39 13.60 -7.32 1.90
CA GLU A 39 12.70 -8.45 1.65
C GLU A 39 11.54 -8.07 0.69
N THR A 40 10.93 -6.90 0.88
CA THR A 40 9.80 -6.45 0.04
C THR A 40 10.19 -6.16 -1.40
N LEU A 41 11.44 -5.74 -1.65
CA LEU A 41 11.95 -5.56 -3.01
C LEU A 41 12.33 -6.90 -3.65
N VAL A 42 12.81 -7.87 -2.86
CA VAL A 42 13.17 -9.22 -3.32
C VAL A 42 11.93 -10.04 -3.68
N GLU A 43 10.85 -9.92 -2.89
CA GLU A 43 9.56 -10.57 -3.18
C GLU A 43 8.84 -9.96 -4.40
N GLY A 44 9.25 -8.76 -4.81
CA GLY A 44 8.65 -8.00 -5.92
C GLY A 44 7.47 -7.16 -5.44
N MET A 45 7.48 -5.88 -5.84
CA MET A 45 6.44 -4.93 -5.49
C MET A 45 5.74 -4.43 -6.75
N VAL A 46 4.40 -4.45 -6.74
CA VAL A 46 3.58 -4.06 -7.89
C VAL A 46 2.78 -2.80 -7.56
N PHE A 47 2.89 -1.81 -8.43
CA PHE A 47 2.05 -0.62 -8.41
C PHE A 47 1.25 -0.52 -9.70
N GLN A 48 0.02 -0.03 -9.60
CA GLN A 48 -0.77 0.34 -10.75
C GLN A 48 -0.42 1.79 -11.12
N LEU A 49 0.29 1.96 -12.24
CA LEU A 49 0.75 3.26 -12.74
C LEU A 49 0.34 3.41 -14.20
N LYS A 50 0.20 4.66 -14.66
CA LYS A 50 0.00 4.95 -16.08
C LYS A 50 1.35 4.97 -16.79
N TYR A 51 1.49 4.17 -17.85
CA TYR A 51 2.62 4.29 -18.75
C TYR A 51 2.45 5.53 -19.63
N LEU A 52 3.39 6.48 -19.53
CA LEU A 52 3.36 7.73 -20.30
C LEU A 52 4.08 7.61 -21.65
N GLY A 53 5.14 6.80 -21.73
CA GLY A 53 5.96 6.66 -22.92
C GLY A 53 7.45 6.53 -22.58
N VAL A 54 8.29 6.64 -23.62
CA VAL A 54 9.76 6.63 -23.51
C VAL A 54 10.35 7.72 -24.40
N THR A 55 11.48 8.29 -23.99
CA THR A 55 12.26 9.25 -24.80
C THR A 55 13.74 8.98 -24.65
N LEU A 56 14.51 9.27 -25.70
CA LEU A 56 15.97 9.27 -25.65
C LEU A 56 16.47 10.43 -24.78
N VAL A 57 17.48 10.17 -23.96
CA VAL A 57 18.19 11.15 -23.12
C VAL A 57 19.70 10.98 -23.33
N GLU A 58 20.44 12.08 -23.19
CA GLU A 58 21.89 12.09 -23.44
C GLU A 58 22.70 11.50 -22.27
N GLN A 59 22.26 11.74 -21.03
CA GLN A 59 22.94 11.25 -19.84
C GLN A 59 22.06 10.26 -19.08
N PRO A 60 22.66 9.24 -18.44
CA PRO A 60 21.92 8.20 -17.73
C PRO A 60 21.31 8.67 -16.40
N LYS A 61 21.76 9.81 -15.85
CA LYS A 61 21.34 10.35 -14.56
C LYS A 61 21.26 11.87 -14.64
N GLY A 62 20.36 12.46 -13.87
CA GLY A 62 20.20 13.91 -13.76
C GLY A 62 18.74 14.30 -13.56
N GLU A 63 18.48 15.13 -12.54
CA GLU A 63 17.12 15.57 -12.21
C GLU A 63 16.55 16.47 -13.31
N GLU A 64 17.32 17.46 -13.77
CA GLU A 64 16.91 18.39 -14.83
C GLU A 64 16.56 17.66 -16.14
N LEU A 65 17.37 16.67 -16.52
CA LEU A 65 17.14 15.85 -17.71
C LEU A 65 15.90 14.97 -17.56
N SER A 66 15.66 14.41 -16.38
CA SER A 66 14.48 13.61 -16.09
C SER A 66 13.20 14.45 -16.17
N ALA A 67 13.23 15.67 -15.61
CA ALA A 67 12.11 16.60 -15.70
C ALA A 67 11.84 17.03 -17.15
N ALA A 68 12.89 17.33 -17.92
CA ALA A 68 12.77 17.67 -19.34
C ALA A 68 12.22 16.49 -20.17
N ALA A 69 12.63 15.26 -19.88
CA ALA A 69 12.14 14.05 -20.53
C ALA A 69 10.63 13.86 -20.30
N VAL A 70 10.15 14.01 -19.06
CA VAL A 70 8.71 13.93 -18.75
C VAL A 70 7.92 15.00 -19.50
N LYS A 71 8.41 16.25 -19.53
CA LYS A 71 7.76 17.34 -20.29
C LYS A 71 7.64 16.99 -21.78
N ARG A 72 8.68 16.40 -22.38
CA ARG A 72 8.68 16.00 -23.79
C ARG A 72 7.66 14.90 -24.07
N ILE A 73 7.60 13.88 -23.21
CA ILE A 73 6.65 12.77 -23.35
C ILE A 73 5.21 13.28 -23.29
N VAL A 74 4.90 14.19 -22.35
CA VAL A 74 3.55 14.73 -22.19
C VAL A 74 3.13 15.67 -23.33
N ALA A 75 4.11 16.32 -23.98
CA ALA A 75 3.88 17.21 -25.11
C ALA A 75 3.76 16.50 -26.47
N THR A 76 4.00 15.18 -26.52
CA THR A 76 3.86 14.35 -27.73
C THR A 76 2.48 13.71 -27.78
#